data_AF-A0A3C0HI26-F1
#
_entry.id   AF-A0A3C0HI26-F1
#
_cell.length_a   1.000
_cell.length_b   1.000
_cell.length_c   1.000
_cell.angle_alpha   90.00
_cell.angle_beta   90.00
_cell.angle_gamma   90.00
#
_symmetry.space_group_name_H-M   'P 1'
#
loop_
_entity.id
_entity.type
_entity.pdbx_description
1 polymer ?
#
loop_
_entity_poly.entity_id
_entity_poly.type
_entity_poly.pdbx_seq_one_letter_code
_entity_poly.pdbx_strand_id
1 'polypeptide(L)' 'RSKAKLMSEDQIKVTFADVAGCDEAKEEVGELVEFLRDPGKFQKLGGKIPRGVLMVGPPGTGK' A
#
# COMPACT_ATOMS: atom_id res chain seq x y z
N ARG A 1 -16.44 1.98 20.63
CA ARG A 1 -16.01 0.82 19.80
C ARG A 1 -16.06 1.24 18.34
N SER A 2 -14.96 1.14 17.59
CA SER A 2 -14.93 1.55 16.18
C SER A 2 -15.76 0.59 15.32
N LYS A 3 -16.49 1.13 14.34
CA LYS A 3 -17.16 0.37 13.28
C LYS A 3 -16.13 -0.08 12.23
N ALA A 4 -15.05 -0.74 12.65
CA ALA A 4 -14.06 -1.24 11.71
C ALA A 4 -14.69 -2.38 10.89
N LYS A 5 -14.75 -2.20 9.57
CA LYS A 5 -15.23 -3.23 8.64
C LYS A 5 -14.03 -4.03 8.17
N LEU A 6 -13.92 -5.29 8.62
CA LEU A 6 -12.95 -6.21 8.07
C LEU A 6 -13.39 -6.58 6.64
N MET A 7 -12.54 -6.30 5.67
CA MET A 7 -12.78 -6.66 4.27
C MET A 7 -12.14 -8.03 3.99
N SER A 8 -12.90 -8.93 3.37
CA SER A 8 -12.40 -10.23 2.91
C SER A 8 -11.70 -10.06 1.55
N GLU A 9 -10.71 -10.90 1.24
CA GLU A 9 -9.91 -10.82 0.00
C GLU A 9 -10.78 -10.77 -1.28
N ASP A 10 -11.90 -11.49 -1.30
CA ASP A 10 -12.85 -11.49 -2.43
C ASP A 10 -13.51 -10.13 -2.73
N GLN A 11 -13.45 -9.16 -1.82
CA GLN A 11 -14.09 -7.85 -1.98
C GLN A 11 -13.23 -6.83 -2.74
N ILE A 12 -11.92 -7.07 -2.91
CA ILE A 12 -11.01 -6.10 -3.53
C ILE A 12 -10.56 -6.61 -4.90
N LYS A 13 -11.08 -5.98 -5.96
CA LYS A 13 -10.74 -6.30 -7.35
C LYS A 13 -9.86 -5.25 -8.04
N VAL A 14 -9.52 -4.18 -7.33
CA VAL A 14 -8.74 -3.05 -7.88
C VAL A 14 -7.25 -3.30 -7.65
N THR A 15 -6.46 -3.06 -8.68
CA THR A 15 -5.01 -3.23 -8.71
C THR A 15 -4.31 -1.92 -9.10
N PHE A 16 -2.98 -1.86 -9.01
CA PHE A 16 -2.23 -0.70 -9.48
C PHE A 16 -2.37 -0.44 -10.99
N ALA A 17 -2.74 -1.46 -11.78
CA ALA A 17 -3.02 -1.30 -13.20
C ALA A 17 -4.30 -0.48 -13.46
N ASP A 18 -5.22 -0.43 -12.50
CA ASP A 18 -6.49 0.30 -12.60
C ASP A 18 -6.36 1.78 -12.21
N VAL A 19 -5.21 2.20 -11.70
CA VAL A 19 -4.93 3.59 -11.34
C VAL A 19 -4.20 4.26 -12.50
N ALA A 20 -4.68 5.42 -12.96
CA ALA A 20 -4.00 6.20 -14.00
C ALA A 20 -3.12 7.30 -13.37
N GLY A 21 -1.91 7.52 -13.91
CA GLY A 21 -0.96 8.50 -13.38
C GLY A 21 -0.39 8.14 -12.01
N CYS A 22 0.14 9.14 -11.29
CA CYS A 22 0.75 8.99 -9.96
C CYS A 22 1.90 7.96 -9.95
N ASP A 23 2.71 7.93 -11.01
CA ASP A 23 3.70 6.88 -11.25
C ASP A 23 4.72 6.77 -10.10
N GLU A 24 5.23 7.90 -9.61
CA GLU A 24 6.10 7.96 -8.42
C GLU A 24 5.44 7.36 -7.17
N ALA A 25 4.19 7.73 -6.89
CA ALA A 25 3.46 7.23 -5.73
C ALA A 25 3.15 5.72 -5.85
N LYS A 26 2.91 5.21 -7.06
CA LYS A 26 2.75 3.76 -7.29
C LYS A 26 4.04 3.01 -7.07
N GLU A 27 5.18 3.55 -7.48
CA GLU A 27 6.49 2.94 -7.23
C GLU A 27 6.80 2.87 -5.73
N GLU A 28 6.61 3.98 -5.01
CA GLU A 28 6.82 4.03 -3.55
C GLU A 28 5.94 3.03 -2.79
N VAL A 29 4.63 2.99 -3.10
CA VAL A 29 3.73 2.02 -2.46
C VAL A 29 4.00 0.60 -2.96
N GLY A 30 4.50 0.44 -4.19
CA GLY A 30 4.96 -0.83 -4.74
C GLY A 30 6.07 -1.46 -3.92
N GLU A 31 7.07 -0.67 -3.50
CA GLU A 31 8.12 -1.13 -2.58
C GLU A 31 7.53 -1.63 -1.26
N LEU A 32 6.55 -0.90 -0.69
CA LEU A 32 5.87 -1.34 0.53
C LEU A 32 5.09 -2.64 0.32
N VAL A 33 4.43 -2.81 -0.83
CA VAL A 33 3.73 -4.07 -1.17
C VAL A 33 4.73 -5.22 -1.30
N GLU A 34 5.87 -5.01 -1.94
CA GLU A 34 6.94 -6.02 -2.04
C GLU A 34 7.48 -6.38 -0.66
N PHE A 35 7.67 -5.38 0.21
CA PHE A 35 8.04 -5.57 1.60
C PHE A 35 7.03 -6.46 2.34
N LEU A 36 5.74 -6.19 2.19
CA LEU A 36 4.70 -6.97 2.87
C LEU A 36 4.59 -8.40 2.31
N ARG A 37 4.91 -8.61 1.04
CA ARG A 37 4.90 -9.93 0.39
C ARG A 37 6.12 -10.78 0.76
N ASP A 38 7.31 -10.20 0.79
CA ASP A 38 8.56 -10.87 1.19
C ASP A 38 9.37 -10.02 2.20
N PRO A 39 8.92 -9.94 3.46
CA PRO A 39 9.61 -9.16 4.48
C PRO A 39 11.01 -9.70 4.80
N GLY A 40 11.27 -10.99 4.52
CA GLY A 40 12.55 -11.63 4.77
C GLY A 40 13.66 -11.08 3.88
N LYS A 41 13.37 -10.76 2.62
CA LYS A 41 14.31 -10.10 1.69
C LYS A 41 14.83 -8.77 2.25
N PHE A 42 13.94 -7.94 2.80
CA PHE A 42 14.30 -6.62 3.31
C PHE A 42 14.93 -6.65 4.70
N GLN A 43 14.48 -7.54 5.59
CA GLN A 43 15.08 -7.69 6.92
C GLN A 43 16.54 -8.16 6.85
N LYS A 44 16.88 -9.04 5.89
CA LYS A 44 18.27 -9.50 5.66
C LYS A 44 19.22 -8.37 5.29
N LEU A 45 18.71 -7.32 4.65
CA LEU A 45 19.46 -6.11 4.27
C LEU A 45 19.44 -5.04 5.38
N GLY A 46 18.82 -5.32 6.53
CA GLY A 46 18.69 -4.37 7.64
C GLY A 46 17.52 -3.39 7.50
N GLY A 47 16.62 -3.60 6.54
CA GLY A 47 15.45 -2.78 6.31
C GLY A 47 14.45 -2.85 7.47
N LYS A 48 13.94 -1.70 7.91
CA LYS A 48 12.90 -1.59 8.94
C LYS A 48 11.53 -1.43 8.30
N ILE A 49 10.56 -2.20 8.80
CA ILE A 49 9.17 -2.13 8.32
C ILE A 49 8.57 -0.76 8.66
N PRO A 50 8.07 0.00 7.67
CA PRO A 50 7.24 1.17 7.93
C PRO A 50 5.98 0.74 8.73
N ARG A 51 5.67 1.46 9.80
CA ARG A 51 4.55 1.12 10.69
C ARG A 51 3.22 1.73 10.26
N GLY A 52 3.26 2.68 9.34
CA GLY A 52 2.10 3.34 8.76
C GLY A 52 2.52 4.23 7.61
N VAL A 53 1.56 4.53 6.74
CA VAL A 53 1.70 5.47 5.62
C VAL A 53 0.65 6.54 5.80
N LEU A 54 1.02 7.79 5.55
CA LEU A 54 0.10 8.93 5.50
C LEU A 54 -0.06 9.35 4.05
N MET A 55 -1.25 9.19 3.50
CA MET A 55 -1.58 9.67 2.15
C MET A 55 -2.19 11.07 2.26
N VAL A 56 -1.61 12.07 1.57
CA VAL A 56 -2.03 13.48 1.64
C VAL A 56 -2.31 14.05 0.25
N GLY A 57 -3.39 14.85 0.11
CA GLY A 57 -3.74 15.49 -1.16
C GLY A 57 -5.21 15.95 -1.25
N PRO A 58 -5.59 16.66 -2.32
CA PRO A 58 -6.96 17.12 -2.57
C PRO A 58 -7.99 15.98 -2.65
N PRO A 59 -9.30 16.23 -2.49
CA PRO A 59 -10.33 15.20 -2.67
C PRO A 59 -10.31 14.64 -4.11
N GLY A 60 -10.59 13.35 -4.27
CA GLY A 60 -10.67 12.69 -5.58
C GLY A 60 -9.36 12.09 -6.13
N THR A 61 -8.25 12.17 -5.39
CA THR A 61 -6.93 11.67 -5.85
C THR A 61 -6.64 10.20 -5.49
N GLY A 62 -7.62 9.43 -5.03
CA GLY A 62 -7.43 8.00 -4.73
C GLY A 62 -6.56 7.67 -3.50
N LYS A 63 -6.46 8.60 -2.54
CA LYS A 63 -5.97 8.33 -1.18
C LYS A 63 -6.98 7.53 -0.37
#